data_AF-A0A9P6B722-F1
#
_entry.id   AF-A0A9P6B722-F1
#
_cell.length_a   1.000
_cell.length_b   1.000
_cell.length_c   1.000
_cell.angle_alpha   90.00
_cell.angle_beta   90.00
_cell.angle_gamma   90.00
#
_symmetry.space_group_name_H-M   'P 1'
#
loop_
_entity.id
_entity.type
_entity.pdbx_description
1 polymer ?
#
loop_
_entity_poly.entity_id
_entity_poly.type
_entity_poly.pdbx_seq_one_letter_code
_entity_poly.pdbx_strand_id
1 'polypeptide(L)' 'MTNHCLCPEHHHLLKLVCVHMEYLEDIELVICSCHPAGIQLVHQGFFPCSLLAPTLAVSLDMLEFVSDLFVNMAPNE' A
#
# COMPACT_ATOMS: atom_id res chain seq x y z
N MET A 1 -13.29 2.36 -11.48
CA MET A 1 -14.17 1.21 -11.72
C MET A 1 -14.18 0.38 -10.44
N THR A 2 -15.19 0.52 -9.59
CA THR A 2 -15.32 -0.28 -8.36
C THR A 2 -15.84 -1.66 -8.73
N ASN A 3 -14.95 -2.65 -8.80
CA ASN A 3 -15.34 -4.04 -9.00
C ASN A 3 -16.08 -4.52 -7.74
N HIS A 4 -17.40 -4.63 -7.82
CA HIS A 4 -18.21 -5.12 -6.72
C HIS A 4 -17.96 -6.63 -6.55
N CYS A 5 -17.29 -6.99 -5.46
CA CYS A 5 -17.18 -8.38 -5.01
C CYS A 5 -18.54 -8.87 -4.52
N LEU A 6 -18.97 -10.06 -4.94
CA LEU A 6 -20.17 -10.75 -4.42
C LEU A 6 -19.82 -11.72 -3.28
N CYS A 7 -18.65 -11.59 -2.68
CA CYS A 7 -18.21 -12.44 -1.59
C CYS A 7 -19.16 -12.32 -0.38
N PRO A 8 -19.47 -13.44 0.30
CA PRO A 8 -20.36 -13.46 1.46
C PRO A 8 -19.73 -12.86 2.73
N GLU A 9 -18.42 -12.61 2.70
CA GLU A 9 -17.70 -12.02 3.82
C GLU A 9 -17.99 -10.53 4.00
N HIS A 10 -17.82 -10.04 5.23
CA HIS A 10 -17.96 -8.63 5.52
C HIS A 10 -16.83 -7.85 4.83
N HIS A 11 -17.23 -6.88 4.02
CA HIS A 11 -16.32 -5.86 3.53
C HIS A 11 -15.88 -5.00 4.71
N HIS A 12 -14.57 -4.84 4.87
CA HIS A 12 -13.99 -4.01 5.91
C HIS A 12 -13.43 -2.72 5.30
N LEU A 13 -13.66 -1.60 5.97
CA LEU A 13 -13.04 -0.34 5.62
C LEU A 13 -11.69 -0.25 6.33
N LEU A 14 -10.62 -0.18 5.56
CA LEU A 14 -9.26 0.00 6.04
C LEU A 14 -8.83 1.44 5.80
N LYS A 15 -8.47 2.15 6.87
CA LYS A 15 -7.88 3.49 6.79
C LYS A 15 -6.38 3.38 6.86
N LEU A 16 -5.67 4.06 5.96
CA LEU A 16 -4.22 4.09 5.98
C LEU A 16 -3.68 5.41 5.46
N VAL A 17 -2.42 5.66 5.80
CA VAL A 17 -1.65 6.79 5.30
C VAL A 17 -0.72 6.31 4.20
N CYS A 18 -0.79 6.92 3.03
CA CYS A 18 0.16 6.75 1.95
C CYS A 18 1.25 7.81 2.06
N VAL A 19 2.51 7.38 2.03
CA VAL A 19 3.68 8.23 2.05
C VAL A 19 4.16 8.44 0.63
N HIS A 20 4.11 9.68 0.17
CA HIS A 20 4.78 10.13 -1.04
C HIS A 20 6.06 10.89 -0.65
N MET A 21 6.86 11.26 -1.65
CA MET A 21 8.10 12.01 -1.41
C MET A 21 7.88 13.35 -0.70
N GLU A 22 6.83 14.07 -1.09
CA GLU A 22 6.62 15.46 -0.67
C GLU A 22 5.43 15.63 0.28
N TYR A 23 4.57 14.62 0.39
CA TYR A 23 3.32 14.73 1.14
C TYR A 23 2.82 13.38 1.66
N LEU A 24 1.90 13.45 2.60
CA LEU A 24 1.14 12.32 3.13
C LEU A 24 -0.29 12.39 2.60
N GLU A 25 -0.87 11.24 2.31
CA GLU A 25 -2.23 11.12 1.80
C GLU A 25 -3.02 10.09 2.62
N ASP A 26 -4.12 10.50 3.24
CA ASP A 26 -5.05 9.58 3.89
C ASP A 26 -5.98 8.93 2.85
N ILE A 27 -6.02 7.60 2.80
CA ILE A 27 -6.93 6.86 1.93
C ILE A 27 -7.77 5.85 2.71
N GLU A 28 -8.92 5.51 2.14
CA GLU A 28 -9.79 4.45 2.65
C GLU A 28 -9.94 3.36 1.58
N LEU A 29 -9.65 2.11 1.95
CA LEU A 29 -9.79 0.94 1.10
C LEU A 29 -10.92 0.05 1.61
N VAL A 30 -11.73 -0.46 0.69
CA VAL A 30 -12.70 -1.50 1.00
C VAL A 30 -12.05 -2.85 0.70
N ILE A 31 -11.83 -3.65 1.74
CA ILE A 31 -11.11 -4.93 1.64
C ILE A 31 -12.01 -6.12 1.95
N CYS A 32 -11.68 -7.25 1.35
CA CYS A 32 -12.26 -8.56 1.63
C CYS A 32 -11.24 -9.65 1.26
N SER A 33 -11.53 -10.91 1.55
CA SER A 33 -10.65 -12.03 1.15
C SER A 33 -10.37 -12.11 -0.35
N CYS A 34 -11.31 -11.68 -1.20
CA CYS A 34 -11.13 -11.64 -2.66
C CYS A 34 -10.30 -10.45 -3.13
N HIS A 35 -10.27 -9.37 -2.36
CA HIS A 35 -9.52 -8.15 -2.68
C HIS A 35 -8.67 -7.75 -1.46
N PRO A 36 -7.55 -8.44 -1.20
CA PRO A 36 -6.69 -8.14 -0.08
C PRO A 36 -6.08 -6.74 -0.19
N ALA A 37 -5.87 -6.07 0.95
CA ALA A 37 -5.31 -4.72 1.00
C ALA A 37 -4.01 -4.58 0.21
N GLY A 38 -3.08 -5.51 0.38
CA GLY A 38 -1.77 -5.46 -0.28
C GLY A 38 -1.85 -5.47 -1.81
N ILE A 39 -2.75 -6.27 -2.39
CA ILE A 39 -2.94 -6.31 -3.85
C ILE A 39 -3.55 -5.00 -4.35
N GLN A 40 -4.54 -4.47 -3.63
CA GLN A 40 -5.15 -3.19 -3.99
C GLN A 40 -4.12 -2.04 -3.94
N LEU A 41 -3.30 -1.99 -2.90
CA LEU A 41 -2.25 -0.98 -2.73
C LEU A 41 -1.19 -1.06 -3.85
N VAL A 42 -0.71 -2.25 -4.17
CA VAL A 42 0.29 -2.43 -5.25
C VAL A 42 -0.28 -2.01 -6.60
N HIS A 43 -1.54 -2.34 -6.90
CA HIS A 43 -2.21 -1.85 -8.11
C HIS A 43 -2.40 -0.33 -8.14
N GLN A 44 -2.44 0.32 -6.97
CA GLN A 44 -2.47 1.78 -6.84
C GLN A 44 -1.08 2.42 -6.82
N GLY A 45 0.00 1.64 -6.95
CA GLY A 45 1.36 2.16 -6.93
C GLY A 45 1.94 2.34 -5.53
N PHE A 46 1.45 1.60 -4.54
CA PHE A 46 1.95 1.64 -3.16
C PHE A 46 2.43 0.28 -2.66
N PHE A 47 3.53 0.29 -1.91
CA PHE A 47 4.00 -0.85 -1.15
C PHE A 47 3.42 -0.82 0.27
N PRO A 48 2.68 -1.86 0.72
CA PRO A 48 2.16 -1.92 2.08
C PRO A 48 3.28 -2.15 3.10
N CYS A 49 3.30 -1.35 4.18
CA CYS A 49 4.29 -1.53 5.26
C CYS A 49 3.95 -2.69 6.22
N SER A 50 2.82 -3.37 6.02
CA SER A 50 2.41 -4.56 6.77
C SER A 50 1.55 -5.48 5.90
N LEU A 51 1.73 -6.79 6.04
CA LEU A 51 1.04 -7.80 5.23
C LEU A 51 -0.42 -8.04 5.68
N LEU A 52 -0.72 -7.87 6.96
CA LEU A 52 -2.02 -8.25 7.54
C LEU A 52 -3.00 -7.08 7.70
N ALA A 53 -2.49 -5.94 8.16
CA ALA A 53 -3.31 -4.75 8.40
C ALA A 53 -2.45 -3.49 8.19
N PRO A 54 -2.16 -3.12 6.94
CA PRO A 54 -1.37 -1.93 6.66
C PRO A 54 -2.15 -0.68 7.08
N THR A 55 -1.61 0.03 8.06
CA THR A 55 -2.00 1.41 8.39
C THR A 55 -1.14 2.45 7.68
N LEU A 56 -0.07 1.99 7.03
CA LEU A 56 0.90 2.79 6.30
C LEU A 56 1.28 2.06 5.00
N ALA A 57 1.41 2.82 3.93
CA ALA A 57 1.98 2.36 2.67
C ALA A 57 2.90 3.44 2.08
N VAL A 58 3.90 3.05 1.30
CA VAL A 58 4.87 3.97 0.68
C VAL A 58 4.72 3.90 -0.83
N SER A 59 4.79 5.03 -1.55
CA SER A 59 4.69 5.02 -3.00
C SER A 59 5.85 4.24 -3.63
N LEU A 60 5.55 3.47 -4.68
CA LEU A 60 6.56 2.68 -5.39
C LEU A 60 7.60 3.59 -6.04
N ASP A 61 7.20 4.74 -6.57
CA ASP A 61 8.11 5.75 -7.13
C ASP A 61 9.13 6.25 -6.08
N MET A 62 8.70 6.37 -4.81
CA MET A 62 9.61 6.70 -3.72
C MET A 62 10.62 5.59 -3.45
N LEU A 63 10.15 4.33 -3.43
CA LEU A 63 11.02 3.18 -3.23
C LEU A 63 11.99 2.97 -4.41
N GLU A 64 11.57 3.25 -5.64
CA GLU A 64 12.43 3.19 -6.83
C GLU A 64 13.55 4.24 -6.72
N PHE A 65 13.22 5.49 -6.38
CA PHE A 65 14.20 6.54 -6.18
C PHE A 65 15.20 6.21 -5.05
N VAL A 66 14.73 5.68 -3.92
CA VAL A 66 15.61 5.23 -2.83
C VAL A 66 16.45 4.05 -3.29
N SER A 67 15.91 3.12 -4.07
CA SER A 67 16.69 1.99 -4.60
C SER A 67 17.85 2.49 -5.48
N ASP A 68 17.61 3.49 -6.34
CA ASP A 68 18.63 4.11 -7.20
C ASP A 68 19.70 4.88 -6.41
N LEU A 69 19.31 5.61 -5.35
CA LEU A 69 20.24 6.35 -4.52
C LEU A 69 21.12 5.45 -3.65
N PHE A 70 20.59 4.28 -3.25
CA PHE A 70 21.21 3.40 -2.26
C PHE A 70 21.82 2.13 -2.87
N VAL A 71 22.02 2.06 -4.20
CA VAL A 71 22.58 0.91 -4.94
C VAL A 71 23.91 0.38 -4.36
N ASN A 72 24.64 1.19 -3.60
CA ASN A 72 25.89 0.78 -2.92
C ASN A 72 25.98 1.24 -1.46
N MET A 73 24.84 1.56 -0.82
CA MET A 73 24.88 1.86 0.60
C MET A 73 25.04 0.55 1.37
N ALA A 74 25.93 0.54 2.38
CA ALA A 74 26.00 -0.60 3.28
C ALA A 74 24.59 -0.86 3.84
N PRO A 75 24.11 -2.12 3.84
CA PRO A 75 22.81 -2.43 4.41
C PRO A 75 22.82 -1.96 5.86
N ASN A 76 21.71 -1.35 6.27
CA ASN A 76 21.49 -0.75 7.59
C ASN A 76 22.26 -1.50 8.69
N GLU A 77 23.17 -0.80 9.39
CA GLU A 77 23.93 -1.39 10.50
C GLU A 77 23.04 -1.76 11.70
#